data_AF-A0A1F8EHR0-F1
#
_entry.id   AF-A0A1F8EHR0-F1
#
_cell.length_a   1.000
_cell.length_b   1.000
_cell.length_c   1.000
_cell.angle_alpha   90.00
_cell.angle_beta   90.00
_cell.angle_gamma   90.00
#
_symmetry.space_group_name_H-M   'P 1'
#
loop_
_entity.id
_entity.type
_entity.pdbx_description
1 polymer ?
#
loop_
_entity_poly.entity_id
_entity_poly.type
_entity_poly.pdbx_seq_one_letter_code
_entity_poly.pdbx_strand_id
1 'polypeptide(L)'
;MQIDELKKLIKNSTSVLVLDNGDPLFVVLDYKMYRDLVKDKGEKEIPINHSVGRDNFNGYSHHERETEILERLNKEILALKNQIEMEEKNAHGGVD
;
A
#
# COMPACT_ATOMS: atom_id res chain seq x y z
N MET A 1 17.44 20.36 -12.34
CA MET A 1 18.09 19.39 -11.43
C MET A 1 18.24 18.07 -12.15
N GLN A 2 19.43 17.45 -12.12
CA GLN A 2 19.65 16.16 -12.80
C GLN A 2 19.16 14.99 -11.92
N ILE A 3 18.61 13.95 -12.54
CA ILE A 3 18.02 12.79 -11.84
C ILE A 3 19.05 12.08 -10.94
N ASP A 4 20.32 12.05 -11.33
CA ASP A 4 21.37 11.35 -10.58
C ASP A 4 21.83 12.12 -9.35
N GLU A 5 21.80 13.45 -9.40
CA GLU A 5 22.04 14.30 -8.22
C GLU A 5 20.91 14.14 -7.21
N LEU A 6 19.67 14.10 -7.69
CA LEU A 6 18.49 13.83 -6.86
C LEU A 6 18.58 12.46 -6.17
N LYS A 7 18.98 11.41 -6.92
CA LYS A 7 19.18 10.06 -6.35
C LYS A 7 20.28 10.04 -5.28
N LYS A 8 21.38 10.77 -5.47
CA LYS A 8 22.47 10.87 -4.46
C LYS A 8 21.99 11.59 -3.21
N LEU A 9 21.21 12.66 -3.36
CA LEU A 9 20.60 13.39 -2.24
C LEU A 9 19.65 12.49 -1.46
N ILE A 10 18.75 11.76 -2.13
CA ILE A 10 17.80 10.85 -1.49
C ILE A 10 18.52 9.71 -0.75
N LYS A 11 19.57 9.11 -1.35
CA LYS A 11 20.30 8.01 -0.70
C LYS A 11 20.97 8.38 0.62
N ASN A 12 21.38 9.64 0.78
CA ASN A 12 22.13 10.10 1.94
C ASN A 12 21.30 10.98 2.89
N SER A 13 20.06 11.33 2.52
CA SER A 13 19.20 12.24 3.28
C SER A 13 17.91 11.55 3.66
N THR A 14 17.47 11.73 4.91
CA THR A 14 16.25 11.11 5.44
C THR A 14 14.97 11.67 4.81
N SER A 15 15.03 12.90 4.27
CA SER A 15 13.95 13.52 3.50
C SER A 15 14.50 14.59 2.56
N VAL A 16 13.78 14.84 1.47
CA VAL A 16 14.09 15.92 0.52
C VAL A 16 12.83 16.76 0.32
N LEU A 17 12.91 18.07 0.61
CA LEU A 17 11.86 19.03 0.31
C LEU A 17 12.14 19.69 -1.05
N VAL A 18 11.19 19.59 -1.97
CA VAL A 18 11.27 20.22 -3.29
C VAL A 18 10.45 21.51 -3.27
N LEU A 19 11.10 22.61 -3.64
CA LEU A 19 10.51 23.94 -3.71
C LEU A 19 10.37 24.39 -5.17
N ASP A 20 9.36 25.21 -5.45
CA ASP A 20 9.23 26.00 -6.67
C ASP A 20 9.14 27.48 -6.29
N ASN A 21 10.09 28.29 -6.76
CA ASN A 21 10.19 29.72 -6.42
C ASN A 21 10.15 30.08 -4.92
N GLY A 22 10.63 29.16 -4.07
CA GLY A 22 10.62 29.32 -2.61
C GLY A 22 9.40 28.73 -1.92
N ASP A 23 8.37 28.34 -2.68
CA ASP A 23 7.17 27.70 -2.16
C ASP A 23 7.30 26.17 -2.15
N PRO A 24 6.83 25.47 -1.09
CA PRO A 24 6.85 24.02 -1.03
C PRO A 24 5.96 23.38 -2.10
N LEU A 25 6.53 22.47 -2.91
CA LEU A 25 5.80 21.72 -3.91
C LEU A 25 5.46 20.31 -3.40
N PHE A 26 6.47 19.53 -3.05
CA PHE A 26 6.30 18.19 -2.47
C PHE A 26 7.51 17.76 -1.64
N VAL A 27 7.29 16.78 -0.76
CA VAL A 27 8.35 16.16 0.06
C VAL A 27 8.54 14.71 -0.35
N VAL A 28 9.80 14.29 -0.49
CA VAL A 28 10.19 12.90 -0.71
C VAL A 28 10.66 12.34 0.63
N LEU A 29 10.04 11.26 1.06
CA LEU A 29 10.31 10.60 2.34
C LEU A 29 10.68 9.15 2.10
N ASP A 30 11.57 8.61 2.94
CA ASP A 30 11.73 7.17 3.04
C ASP A 30 10.42 6.54 3.52
N TYR A 31 10.10 5.36 2.96
CA TYR A 31 8.86 4.67 3.25
C TYR A 31 8.68 4.36 4.76
N LYS A 32 9.77 4.00 5.44
CA LYS A 32 9.75 3.76 6.89
C LYS A 32 9.29 5.02 7.64
N MET A 33 9.83 6.18 7.30
CA MET A 33 9.50 7.45 7.93
C MET A 33 8.08 7.91 7.60
N TYR A 34 7.64 7.73 6.35
CA TYR A 34 6.25 7.95 5.96
C TYR A 34 5.29 7.10 6.80
N ARG A 35 5.55 5.79 6.90
CA ARG A 35 4.73 4.86 7.68
C ARG A 35 4.67 5.28 9.15
N ASP A 36 5.80 5.63 9.74
CA ASP A 36 5.85 6.02 11.16
C ASP A 36 5.10 7.36 11.38
N LEU A 37 5.20 8.32 10.45
CA LEU A 37 4.42 9.57 10.47
C LEU A 37 2.91 9.37 10.34
N VAL A 38 2.47 8.43 9.50
CA VAL A 38 1.04 8.12 9.31
C VAL A 38 0.49 7.38 10.53
N LYS A 39 1.29 6.52 11.16
CA LYS A 39 0.94 5.83 12.41
C LYS A 39 0.78 6.81 13.58
N ASP A 40 1.70 7.77 13.72
CA ASP A 40 1.67 8.75 14.82
C ASP A 40 0.56 9.80 14.68
N LYS A 41 0.11 10.09 13.45
CA LYS A 41 -0.96 11.08 13.23
C LYS A 41 -2.36 10.58 13.59
N GLY A 42 -2.47 9.33 14.05
CA GLY A 42 -3.73 8.61 14.07
C GLY A 42 -4.17 8.40 12.63
N GLU A 43 -4.38 7.15 12.25
CA GLU A 43 -5.19 6.87 11.07
C GLU A 43 -6.45 7.73 11.23
N LYS A 44 -6.70 8.65 10.28
CA LYS A 44 -8.00 9.32 10.23
C LYS A 44 -8.98 8.18 9.95
N GLU A 45 -9.50 7.59 11.01
CA GLU A 45 -10.65 6.72 10.97
C GLU A 45 -11.70 7.53 10.23
N ILE A 46 -11.93 7.19 8.97
CA ILE A 46 -13.17 7.57 8.31
C ILE A 46 -14.22 6.83 9.13
N PRO A 47 -15.09 7.51 9.89
CA PRO A 47 -16.07 6.82 10.70
C PRO A 47 -17.05 6.15 9.75
N ILE A 48 -16.77 4.90 9.39
CA ILE A 48 -17.77 4.02 8.81
C ILE A 48 -18.69 3.71 9.96
N ASN A 49 -19.84 4.40 9.98
CA ASN A 49 -20.85 4.30 11.03
C ASN A 49 -21.48 2.89 11.00
N HIS A 50 -20.75 1.90 11.49
CA HIS A 50 -21.30 0.60 11.82
C HIS A 50 -21.72 0.69 13.28
N SER A 51 -23.01 0.92 13.46
CA SER A 51 -23.70 0.79 14.74
C SER A 51 -23.62 -0.65 15.23
N VAL A 52 -22.49 -1.02 15.83
CA VAL A 52 -22.37 -2.25 16.62
C VAL A 52 -21.33 -2.03 17.71
N GLY A 53 -21.83 -1.93 18.94
CA GLY A 53 -21.19 -2.51 20.12
C GLY A 53 -19.81 -1.99 20.48
N ARG A 54 -19.81 -1.01 21.39
CA ARG A 54 -18.78 -0.76 22.40
C ARG A 54 -18.13 -2.07 22.87
N ASP A 55 -16.83 -2.24 22.65
CA ASP A 55 -15.93 -2.97 23.56
C ASP A 55 -14.45 -2.64 23.29
N ASN A 56 -13.84 -1.98 24.25
CA ASN A 56 -12.40 -1.78 24.39
C ASN A 56 -11.71 -3.13 24.67
N PHE A 57 -11.37 -3.95 23.68
CA PHE A 57 -10.47 -5.08 23.90
C PHE A 57 -9.63 -5.43 22.66
N ASN A 58 -8.30 -5.45 22.87
CA ASN A 58 -7.32 -6.29 22.18
C ASN A 58 -6.85 -5.94 20.75
N GLY A 59 -5.73 -5.21 20.66
CA GLY A 59 -4.97 -4.98 19.41
C GLY A 59 -4.42 -6.24 18.71
N TYR A 60 -4.55 -7.43 19.32
CA TYR A 60 -4.23 -8.72 18.68
C TYR A 60 -5.28 -9.17 17.65
N SER A 61 -6.56 -8.81 17.84
CA SER A 61 -7.65 -9.24 16.95
C SER A 61 -7.59 -8.56 15.58
N HIS A 62 -7.02 -7.36 15.50
CA HIS A 62 -6.96 -6.60 14.26
C HIS A 62 -5.94 -7.19 13.28
N HIS A 63 -4.78 -7.62 13.78
CA HIS A 63 -3.76 -8.29 12.96
C HIS A 63 -4.24 -9.66 12.44
N GLU A 64 -4.96 -10.44 13.25
CA GLU A 64 -5.51 -11.72 12.78
C GLU A 64 -6.53 -11.52 11.64
N ARG A 65 -7.40 -10.51 11.75
CA ARG A 65 -8.34 -10.16 10.69
C ARG A 65 -7.62 -9.68 9.42
N GLU A 66 -6.59 -8.85 9.57
CA GLU A 66 -5.77 -8.39 8.45
C GLU A 66 -5.08 -9.57 7.75
N THR A 67 -4.53 -10.52 8.51
CA THR A 67 -3.92 -11.72 7.95
C THR A 67 -4.92 -12.61 7.21
N GLU A 68 -6.13 -12.77 7.74
CA GLU A 68 -7.19 -13.54 7.07
C GLU A 68 -7.59 -12.90 5.73
N ILE A 69 -7.72 -11.56 5.71
CA ILE A 69 -8.04 -10.81 4.48
C ILE A 69 -6.91 -10.99 3.46
N LEU A 70 -5.64 -10.88 3.88
CA LEU A 70 -4.49 -11.06 2.99
C LEU A 70 -4.43 -12.50 2.43
N GLU A 71 -4.69 -13.52 3.25
CA GLU A 71 -4.74 -14.91 2.80
C GLU A 71 -5.85 -15.14 1.79
N ARG A 72 -7.03 -14.57 2.03
CA ARG A 72 -8.17 -14.65 1.11
C ARG A 72 -7.85 -13.99 -0.22
N LEU A 73 -7.30 -12.78 -0.22
CA LEU A 73 -6.91 -12.06 -1.43
C LEU A 73 -5.86 -12.85 -2.23
N ASN A 74 -4.88 -13.46 -1.57
CA ASN A 74 -3.88 -14.29 -2.24
C ASN A 74 -4.49 -15.53 -2.91
N LYS A 75 -5.48 -16.16 -2.27
CA LYS A 75 -6.21 -17.29 -2.88
C LYS A 75 -7.03 -16.86 -4.10
N GLU A 76 -7.72 -15.73 -4.01
CA GLU A 76 -8.51 -15.18 -5.12
C GLU A 76 -7.61 -14.81 -6.31
N ILE A 77 -6.45 -14.17 -6.07
CA ILE A 77 -5.45 -13.86 -7.10
C ILE A 77 -4.96 -15.14 -7.79
N LEU A 78 -4.69 -16.20 -7.02
CA LEU A 78 -4.22 -17.48 -7.57
C LEU A 78 -5.30 -18.13 -8.45
N ALA A 79 -6.56 -18.13 -7.99
CA ALA A 79 -7.67 -18.65 -8.76
C ALA A 79 -7.86 -17.90 -10.09
N LEU A 80 -7.78 -16.56 -10.06
CA LEU A 80 -7.88 -15.73 -11.26
C LEU A 80 -6.73 -16.00 -12.23
N LYS A 81 -5.49 -16.15 -11.74
CA LYS A 81 -4.34 -16.52 -12.58
C LYS A 81 -4.54 -17.86 -13.29
N ASN A 82 -5.04 -18.87 -12.57
CA ASN A 82 -5.32 -20.18 -13.15
C ASN A 82 -6.46 -20.09 -14.18
N GLN A 83 -7.50 -19.30 -13.92
CA GLN A 83 -8.58 -19.08 -14.87
C GLN A 83 -8.07 -18.43 -16.16
N ILE A 84 -7.26 -17.38 -16.05
CA ILE A 84 -6.63 -16.71 -17.20
C ILE A 84 -5.78 -17.71 -17.99
N GLU A 85 -4.95 -18.52 -17.33
CA GLU A 85 -4.10 -19.51 -18.01
C GLU A 85 -4.94 -20.56 -18.78
N MET A 86 -6.08 -20.99 -18.23
CA MET A 86 -7.00 -21.90 -18.93
C MET A 86 -7.68 -21.23 -20.12
N GLU A 87 -8.13 -19.98 -19.97
CA GLU A 87 -8.72 -19.20 -21.06
C GLU A 87 -7.71 -18.95 -22.18
N GLU A 88 -6.45 -18.62 -21.85
CA GLU A 88 -5.37 -18.46 -22.83
C GLU A 88 -5.03 -19.75 -23.55
N LYS A 89 -4.96 -20.89 -22.85
CA LYS A 89 -4.75 -22.21 -23.47
C LYS A 89 -5.91 -22.59 -24.39
N ASN A 90 -7.14 -22.32 -23.99
CA ASN A 90 -8.32 -22.59 -24.83
C ASN A 90 -8.38 -21.66 -26.05
N ALA A 91 -7.98 -20.39 -25.91
CA ALA A 91 -7.90 -19.44 -27.01
C ALA A 91 -6.76 -19.75 -27.99
N HIS A 92 -5.63 -20.27 -27.52
CA HIS A 92 -4.47 -20.65 -28.35
C HIS A 92 -4.51 -22.09 -28.87
N GLY A 93 -5.38 -22.95 -28.33
CA GLY A 93 -5.58 -24.34 -28.78
C GLY A 93 -6.75 -24.53 -29.76
N GLY A 94 -7.39 -23.45 -30.22
CA GLY A 94 -8.56 -23.46 -31.11
C GLY A 94 -8.29 -23.01 -32.55
N VAL A 95 -7.04 -23.05 -33.01
CA VAL A 95 -6.67 -22.85 -34.41
C VAL A 95 -5.94 -24.10 -34.90
N ASP A 96 -6.71 -25.14 -35.21
CA ASP A 96 -6.37 -26.21 -36.17
C ASP A 96 -7.63 -26.53 -36.98
#